data_AF-W1Y0J1-F1
#
_entry.id   AF-W1Y0J1-F1
#
_cell.length_a   1.000
_cell.length_b   1.000
_cell.length_c   1.000
_cell.angle_alpha   90.00
_cell.angle_beta   90.00
_cell.angle_gamma   90.00
#
_symmetry.space_group_name_H-M   'P 1'
#
loop_
_entity.id
_entity.type
_entity.pdbx_description
1 polymer ?
#
loop_
_entity_poly.entity_id
_entity_poly.type
_entity_poly.pdbx_seq_one_letter_code
_entity_poly.pdbx_strand_id
1 'polypeptide(L)'
;IMLIMWLLGVPFTLYIPMIGTINLGLFYFVFLWFWLVGWSNATNLTDGLDGLLAGNSVVVYAAYTVIAMHMHNHIIVLFNFSIIGGL
;
A
#
# COMPACT_ATOMS: atom_id res chain seq x y z
N ILE A 1 5.19 4.41 12.11
CA ILE A 1 3.81 4.50 11.57
C ILE A 1 2.74 4.07 12.59
N MET A 2 2.84 2.91 13.22
CA MET A 2 1.85 2.41 14.19
C MET A 2 1.63 3.35 15.38
N LEU A 3 2.72 3.87 15.98
CA LEU A 3 2.64 4.88 17.04
C LEU A 3 1.96 6.17 16.56
N ILE A 4 2.25 6.61 15.34
CA ILE A 4 1.67 7.82 14.74
C ILE A 4 0.16 7.63 14.55
N MET A 5 -0.28 6.48 14.03
CA MET A 5 -1.70 6.18 13.86
C MET A 5 -2.45 6.15 15.20
N TRP A 6 -1.82 5.62 16.25
CA TRP A 6 -2.38 5.66 17.60
C TRP A 6 -2.49 7.09 18.14
N LEU A 7 -1.44 7.89 18.00
CA LEU A 7 -1.42 9.30 18.44
C LEU A 7 -2.46 10.16 17.69
N LEU A 8 -2.70 9.88 16.41
CA LEU A 8 -3.68 10.58 15.58
C LEU A 8 -5.12 10.05 15.74
N GLY A 9 -5.34 9.04 16.57
CA GLY A 9 -6.68 8.45 16.78
C GLY A 9 -7.28 7.81 15.52
N VAL A 10 -6.44 7.29 14.61
CA VAL A 10 -6.89 6.68 13.37
C VAL A 10 -7.66 5.39 13.68
N PRO A 11 -8.85 5.15 13.09
CA PRO A 11 -9.64 3.96 13.38
C PRO A 11 -8.91 2.67 12.98
N PHE A 12 -8.96 1.65 13.85
CA PHE A 12 -8.37 0.32 13.64
C PHE A 12 -9.24 -0.58 12.77
N THR A 13 -9.69 -0.03 11.64
CA THR A 13 -10.61 -0.68 10.72
C THR A 13 -9.91 -1.14 9.46
N LEU A 14 -10.28 -2.32 8.97
CA LEU A 14 -9.84 -2.85 7.69
C LEU A 14 -11.05 -3.00 6.78
N TYR A 15 -10.97 -2.42 5.59
CA TYR A 15 -11.97 -2.66 4.55
C TYR A 15 -11.62 -3.92 3.77
N ILE A 16 -12.52 -4.90 3.77
CA ILE A 16 -12.39 -6.12 2.97
C ILE A 16 -13.42 -6.04 1.83
N PRO A 17 -13.00 -6.14 0.56
CA PRO A 17 -13.94 -6.20 -0.56
C PRO A 17 -15.01 -7.27 -0.33
N MET A 18 -16.26 -6.98 -0.68
CA MET A 18 -17.43 -7.85 -0.53
C MET A 18 -17.92 -8.10 0.92
N ILE A 19 -17.06 -8.04 1.94
CA ILE A 19 -17.45 -8.22 3.35
C ILE A 19 -17.80 -6.88 4.01
N GLY A 20 -17.06 -5.82 3.67
CA GLY A 20 -17.19 -4.50 4.27
C GLY A 20 -16.10 -4.19 5.29
N THR A 21 -16.36 -3.20 6.14
CA THR A 21 -15.38 -2.69 7.10
C THR A 21 -15.45 -3.47 8.41
N ILE A 22 -14.34 -4.12 8.78
CA ILE A 22 -14.20 -4.82 10.06
C ILE A 22 -13.31 -4.02 11.02
N ASN A 23 -13.65 -4.03 12.30
CA ASN A 23 -12.80 -3.45 13.35
C ASN A 23 -11.91 -4.56 13.93
N LEU A 24 -10.60 -4.41 13.79
CA LEU A 24 -9.62 -5.39 14.26
C LEU A 24 -9.11 -5.10 15.67
N GLY A 25 -9.40 -3.93 16.24
CA GLY A 25 -8.90 -3.52 17.55
C GLY A 25 -7.38 -3.65 17.66
N LEU A 26 -6.90 -4.30 18.73
CA LEU A 26 -5.48 -4.54 18.95
C LEU A 26 -4.81 -5.42 17.87
N PHE A 27 -5.56 -6.31 17.20
CA PHE A 27 -5.01 -7.15 16.13
C PHE A 27 -4.61 -6.34 14.89
N TYR A 28 -5.14 -5.12 14.73
CA TYR A 28 -4.74 -4.22 13.66
C TYR A 28 -3.24 -3.91 13.70
N PHE A 29 -2.65 -3.84 14.90
CA PHE A 29 -1.22 -3.60 15.06
C PHE A 29 -0.38 -4.77 14.55
N VAL A 30 -0.74 -6.00 14.93
CA VAL A 30 -0.06 -7.22 14.46
C VAL A 30 -0.17 -7.34 12.95
N PHE A 31 -1.36 -7.09 12.40
CA PHE A 31 -1.60 -7.08 10.96
C PHE A 31 -0.73 -6.05 10.24
N LEU A 32 -0.72 -4.79 10.70
CA LEU A 32 0.10 -3.74 10.08
C LEU A 32 1.60 -4.05 10.14
N TRP A 33 2.08 -4.57 11.27
CA TRP A 33 3.48 -4.95 11.41
C TRP A 33 3.85 -6.02 10.39
N PHE A 34 3.06 -7.09 10.30
CA PHE A 34 3.25 -8.15 9.33
C PHE A 34 3.18 -7.62 7.89
N TRP A 35 2.18 -6.80 7.57
CA TRP A 35 1.96 -6.28 6.23
C TRP A 35 3.12 -5.39 5.77
N LEU A 36 3.55 -4.44 6.60
CA LEU A 36 4.61 -3.49 6.26
C LEU A 36 5.98 -4.16 6.15
N VAL A 37 6.34 -4.99 7.14
CA VAL A 37 7.61 -5.71 7.12
C VAL A 37 7.60 -6.76 6.01
N GLY A 38 6.50 -7.50 5.86
CA GLY A 38 6.35 -8.55 4.85
C GLY A 38 6.50 -8.03 3.42
N TRP A 39 5.77 -6.98 3.04
CA TRP A 39 5.83 -6.44 1.68
C TRP A 39 7.18 -5.79 1.36
N SER A 40 7.80 -5.10 2.32
CA SER A 40 9.14 -4.52 2.12
C SER A 40 10.20 -5.60 1.85
N ASN A 41 10.11 -6.74 2.54
CA ASN A 41 11.00 -7.87 2.29
C ASN A 41 10.64 -8.59 0.99
N ALA A 42 9.35 -8.71 0.64
CA ALA A 42 8.93 -9.33 -0.62
C ALA A 42 9.43 -8.54 -1.84
N THR A 43 9.39 -7.20 -1.81
CA THR A 43 9.93 -6.37 -2.88
C THR A 43 11.45 -6.49 -2.97
N ASN A 44 12.16 -6.53 -1.83
CA ASN A 44 13.61 -6.75 -1.80
C ASN A 44 13.98 -8.12 -2.41
N LEU A 45 13.23 -9.18 -2.08
CA LEU A 45 13.44 -10.52 -2.65
C LEU A 45 13.15 -10.57 -4.16
N THR A 46 12.21 -9.76 -4.64
CA THR A 46 11.86 -9.68 -6.07
C THR A 46 12.90 -8.91 -6.88
N ASP A 47 13.72 -8.08 -6.24
CA ASP A 47 14.79 -7.28 -6.85
C ASP A 47 16.10 -8.08 -7.04
N GLY A 48 15.98 -9.29 -7.57
CA GLY A 48 17.10 -10.22 -7.77
C GLY A 48 17.52 -10.43 -9.22
N LEU A 49 16.77 -9.85 -10.17
CA LEU A 49 16.99 -9.98 -11.61
C LEU A 49 16.75 -8.62 -12.28
N ASP A 50 17.53 -8.32 -13.32
CA ASP A 50 17.45 -7.06 -14.05
C ASP A 50 16.01 -6.72 -14.48
N GLY A 51 15.47 -5.68 -13.88
CA GLY A 51 14.15 -5.12 -14.22
C GLY A 51 12.95 -5.92 -13.70
N LEU A 52 13.13 -7.02 -12.95
CA LEU A 52 11.99 -7.83 -12.45
C LEU A 52 11.13 -7.03 -11.47
N LEU A 53 11.75 -6.40 -10.45
CA LEU A 53 11.02 -5.54 -9.51
C LEU A 53 10.43 -4.32 -10.23
N ALA A 54 11.19 -3.67 -11.10
CA ALA A 54 10.77 -2.45 -11.79
C ALA A 54 9.53 -2.70 -12.66
N GLY A 55 9.56 -3.74 -13.50
CA GLY A 55 8.42 -4.10 -14.36
C GLY A 55 7.17 -4.45 -13.54
N ASN A 56 7.33 -5.22 -12.46
CA ASN A 56 6.20 -5.57 -11.60
C ASN A 56 5.64 -4.34 -10.86
N SER A 57 6.52 -3.44 -10.43
CA SER A 57 6.14 -2.20 -9.75
C SER A 57 5.35 -1.26 -10.67
N VAL A 58 5.72 -1.13 -11.95
CA VAL A 58 4.96 -0.32 -12.92
C VAL A 58 3.52 -0.81 -13.04
N VAL A 59 3.29 -2.13 -13.12
CA VAL A 59 1.93 -2.70 -13.19
C VAL A 59 1.13 -2.39 -11.93
N VAL A 60 1.75 -2.54 -10.74
CA VAL A 60 1.10 -2.27 -9.46
C VAL A 60 0.75 -0.79 -9.30
N TYR A 61 1.68 0.12 -9.57
CA TYR A 61 1.43 1.57 -9.48
C TYR A 61 0.41 2.05 -10.53
N ALA A 62 0.39 1.45 -11.72
CA ALA A 62 -0.64 1.76 -12.73
C ALA A 62 -2.04 1.40 -12.22
N ALA A 63 -2.21 0.21 -11.62
CA ALA A 63 -3.48 -0.19 -11.01
C ALA A 63 -3.91 0.77 -9.88
N TYR A 64 -2.98 1.13 -8.98
CA TYR A 64 -3.27 2.10 -7.92
C TYR A 64 -3.60 3.50 -8.45
N THR A 65 -3.03 3.90 -9.60
CA THR A 65 -3.37 5.15 -10.26
C THR A 65 -4.82 5.15 -10.72
N VAL A 66 -5.27 4.09 -11.37
CA VAL A 66 -6.69 3.95 -11.79
C VAL A 66 -7.62 4.03 -10.57
N ILE A 67 -7.30 3.33 -9.49
CA ILE A 67 -8.07 3.39 -8.24
C ILE A 67 -8.10 4.83 -7.69
N ALA A 68 -6.95 5.52 -7.63
CA ALA A 68 -6.87 6.88 -7.13
C ALA A 68 -7.64 7.89 -7.99
N MET A 69 -7.68 7.70 -9.31
CA MET A 69 -8.52 8.49 -10.22
C MET A 69 -10.01 8.32 -9.90
N HIS A 70 -10.47 7.08 -9.67
CA HIS A 70 -11.85 6.82 -9.28
C HIS A 70 -12.21 7.44 -7.92
N MET A 71 -11.25 7.57 -7.01
CA MET A 71 -11.43 8.23 -5.71
C MET A 71 -11.23 9.75 -5.77
N HIS A 72 -11.02 10.33 -6.96
CA HIS A 72 -10.69 11.75 -7.17
C HIS A 72 -9.50 12.24 -6.33
N ASN A 73 -8.55 11.35 -6.01
CA ASN A 73 -7.36 11.70 -5.23
C ASN A 73 -6.18 12.04 -6.14
N HIS A 74 -6.13 13.29 -6.58
CA HIS A 74 -5.11 13.78 -7.52
C HIS A 74 -3.67 13.71 -6.97
N ILE A 75 -3.50 13.79 -5.64
CA ILE A 75 -2.17 13.72 -5.00
C ILE A 75 -1.56 12.33 -5.20
N ILE A 76 -2.35 11.27 -4.95
CA ILE A 76 -1.89 9.89 -5.13
C ILE A 76 -1.68 9.57 -6.60
N VAL A 77 -2.53 10.10 -7.49
CA VAL A 77 -2.34 9.95 -8.94
C VAL A 77 -0.98 10.52 -9.37
N LEU A 78 -0.66 11.75 -8.98
CA LEU A 78 0.62 12.38 -9.32
C LEU A 78 1.80 11.62 -8.72
N PHE A 79 1.68 11.18 -7.47
CA PHE A 79 2.70 10.37 -6.81
C PHE A 79 2.97 9.08 -7.60
N ASN A 80 1.94 8.31 -7.92
CA ASN A 80 2.09 7.04 -8.64
C ASN A 80 2.69 7.24 -10.04
N PHE A 81 2.25 8.25 -10.79
CA PHE A 81 2.85 8.57 -12.10
C PHE A 81 4.31 8.97 -12.00
N SER A 82 4.68 9.72 -10.95
CA SER A 82 6.07 10.13 -10.72
C SER A 82 6.95 8.93 -10.41
N ILE A 83 6.45 7.95 -9.65
CA ILE A 83 7.14 6.69 -9.40
C ILE A 83 7.28 5.89 -10.69
N ILE A 84 6.21 5.72 -11.47
CA ILE A 84 6.27 4.99 -12.75
C ILE A 84 7.30 5.62 -13.70
N GLY A 85 7.37 6.94 -13.79
CA GLY A 85 8.36 7.63 -14.64
C GLY A 85 9.80 7.56 -14.14
N GLY A 86 10.01 7.19 -12.87
CA GLY A 86 11.34 7.05 -12.26
C GLY A 86 11.87 5.61 -12.18
N LEU A 87 11.02 4.62 -12.49
CA LEU A 87 11.38 3.20 -12.59
C LEU A 87 11.84 2.85 -14.01
#